data_AF-A0A419WWF1-F1
#
_entry.id   AF-A0A419WWF1-F1
#
_cell.length_a   1.000
_cell.length_b   1.000
_cell.length_c   1.000
_cell.angle_alpha   90.00
_cell.angle_beta   90.00
_cell.angle_gamma   90.00
#
_symmetry.space_group_name_H-M   'P 1'
#
loop_
_entity.id
_entity.type
_entity.pdbx_description
1 polymer ?
#
loop_
_entity_poly.entity_id
_entity_poly.type
_entity_poly.pdbx_seq_one_letter_code
_entity_poly.pdbx_strand_id
1 'polypeptide(L)'
;MNIAYKNITRKVSAVMLVSLLFFGATAMAGDKAPKNKKKGKVSIFEDGWQELKAVEGEHQTGNFTAISVKGEPVQSDNKKWTSGWGNWSVNGKDGNSKRGVIMVPNRSVNDDWLVSEEIELADCKKADLVIEAYSKYGTDSANELKVLISDNYNGDVEAAQWDELWMESIHKQNQAVERKISLKKYMGKSVVIAFRSIHSGKSVKNMTRTTFLSNVKVTAIRK
;
A
#
# COMPACT_ATOMS: atom_id res chain seq x y z
N MET A 1 36.98 3.55 17.98
CA MET A 1 36.41 4.90 17.85
C MET A 1 34.90 4.73 17.97
N ASN A 2 34.36 4.92 19.18
CA ASN A 2 32.95 4.66 19.52
C ASN A 2 32.09 5.88 19.18
N ILE A 3 31.07 5.70 18.35
CA ILE A 3 30.03 6.72 18.15
C ILE A 3 28.74 6.16 18.75
N ALA A 4 28.34 6.73 19.88
CA ALA A 4 27.10 6.44 20.58
C ALA A 4 25.93 7.10 19.84
N TYR A 5 24.91 6.31 19.48
CA TYR A 5 23.65 6.82 18.95
C TYR A 5 22.71 7.20 20.10
N LYS A 6 22.29 8.47 20.08
CA LYS A 6 21.42 9.09 21.08
C LYS A 6 19.97 8.84 20.67
N ASN A 7 19.25 8.00 21.42
CA ASN A 7 17.81 7.80 21.22
C ASN A 7 17.05 9.08 21.55
N ILE A 8 16.42 9.70 20.54
CA ILE A 8 15.53 10.85 20.70
C ILE A 8 14.09 10.35 20.60
N THR A 9 13.49 10.08 21.75
CA THR A 9 12.05 9.82 21.86
C THR A 9 11.32 11.17 21.82
N ARG A 10 10.59 11.47 20.74
CA ARG A 10 9.70 12.65 20.69
C ARG A 10 8.24 12.23 20.87
N LYS A 11 7.65 12.79 21.93
CA LYS A 11 6.23 12.70 22.27
C LYS A 11 5.39 13.36 21.18
N VAL A 12 4.35 12.66 20.72
CA VAL A 12 3.32 13.20 19.83
C VAL A 12 2.28 13.95 20.69
N SER A 13 2.15 15.25 20.49
CA SER A 13 1.04 16.04 21.07
C SER A 13 -0.13 16.04 20.10
N ALA A 14 -1.26 15.47 20.53
CA ALA A 14 -2.54 15.58 19.85
C ALA A 14 -3.09 17.00 20.01
N VAL A 15 -3.32 17.70 18.90
CA VAL A 15 -4.11 18.93 18.88
C VAL A 15 -5.47 18.59 18.26
N MET A 16 -6.48 18.51 19.12
CA MET A 16 -7.88 18.34 18.76
C MET A 16 -8.43 19.69 18.30
N LEU A 17 -8.76 19.81 17.01
CA LEU A 17 -9.42 21.01 16.47
C LEU A 17 -10.94 20.85 16.64
N VAL A 18 -11.49 21.59 17.61
CA VAL A 18 -12.94 21.78 17.77
C VAL A 18 -13.33 23.01 16.96
N SER A 19 -14.14 22.83 15.92
CA SER A 19 -14.82 23.91 15.22
C SER A 19 -16.32 23.86 15.52
N LEU A 20 -16.75 24.71 16.45
CA LEU A 20 -18.14 25.13 16.62
C LEU A 20 -18.35 26.42 15.81
N LEU A 21 -19.39 26.50 14.98
CA LEU A 21 -20.09 27.75 14.70
C LEU A 21 -21.54 27.48 14.23
N PHE A 22 -22.39 28.44 14.54
CA PHE A 22 -23.82 28.36 14.86
C PHE A 22 -24.79 28.43 13.67
N PHE A 23 -25.96 27.80 13.88
CA PHE A 23 -27.34 28.13 13.47
C PHE A 23 -27.66 28.80 12.13
N GLY A 24 -28.50 28.10 11.35
CA GLY A 24 -29.48 28.68 10.45
C GLY A 24 -30.67 27.73 10.32
N ALA A 25 -31.77 28.01 11.03
CA ALA A 25 -33.03 27.30 10.92
C ALA A 25 -33.93 28.01 9.89
N THR A 26 -34.40 27.30 8.86
CA THR A 26 -35.77 27.46 8.33
C THR A 26 -36.12 26.40 7.29
N ALA A 27 -37.42 26.09 7.25
CA ALA A 27 -38.20 25.35 6.25
C ALA A 27 -38.26 23.81 6.36
N MET A 28 -39.25 23.36 7.13
CA MET A 28 -39.95 22.10 6.94
C MET A 28 -40.73 22.13 5.61
N ALA A 29 -40.51 21.15 4.75
CA ALA A 29 -41.44 20.77 3.69
C ALA A 29 -41.24 19.32 3.25
N GLY A 30 -42.28 18.50 3.42
CA GLY A 30 -42.61 17.41 2.51
C GLY A 30 -41.96 16.05 2.76
N ASP A 31 -42.76 15.16 3.36
CA ASP A 31 -42.64 13.71 3.29
C ASP A 31 -42.17 13.19 1.93
N LYS A 32 -40.99 12.54 1.93
CA LYS A 32 -40.76 11.30 1.18
C LYS A 32 -39.88 10.40 2.03
N ALA A 33 -40.45 9.28 2.47
CA ALA A 33 -39.68 8.17 3.03
C ALA A 33 -38.42 7.92 2.17
N PRO A 34 -37.22 7.80 2.76
CA PRO A 34 -36.00 7.69 1.99
C PRO A 34 -36.06 6.43 1.13
N LYS A 35 -36.22 6.64 -0.17
CA LYS A 35 -36.09 5.61 -1.20
C LYS A 35 -34.80 4.85 -0.93
N ASN A 36 -34.93 3.53 -0.77
CA ASN A 36 -33.86 2.56 -0.59
C ASN A 36 -32.60 2.97 -1.38
N LYS A 37 -31.60 3.56 -0.70
CA LYS A 37 -30.31 3.87 -1.33
C LYS A 37 -29.77 2.52 -1.80
N LYS A 38 -29.66 2.29 -3.12
CA LYS A 38 -28.84 1.21 -3.66
C LYS A 38 -27.53 1.25 -2.88
N LYS A 39 -27.22 0.19 -2.11
CA LYS A 39 -25.98 0.12 -1.32
C LYS A 39 -24.82 0.24 -2.31
N GLY A 40 -24.35 1.47 -2.48
CA GLY A 40 -23.40 1.85 -3.50
C GLY A 40 -22.07 1.19 -3.20
N LYS A 41 -21.30 0.93 -4.25
CA LYS A 41 -19.90 0.54 -4.09
C LYS A 41 -19.15 1.70 -3.43
N VAL A 42 -18.47 1.44 -2.32
CA VAL A 42 -17.70 2.42 -1.54
C VAL A 42 -16.22 2.01 -1.48
N SER A 43 -15.33 2.98 -1.32
CA SER A 43 -13.93 2.74 -0.94
C SER A 43 -13.87 2.59 0.58
N ILE A 44 -13.26 1.52 1.08
CA ILE A 44 -13.14 1.25 2.52
C ILE A 44 -11.69 1.25 3.01
N PHE A 45 -10.74 1.32 2.08
CA PHE A 45 -9.32 1.45 2.32
C PHE A 45 -8.70 2.09 1.08
N GLU A 46 -7.77 3.02 1.27
CA GLU A 46 -6.98 3.67 0.21
C GLU A 46 -5.53 3.79 0.67
N ASP A 47 -4.61 3.82 -0.29
CA ASP A 47 -3.17 3.82 -0.01
C ASP A 47 -2.65 5.07 0.72
N GLY A 48 -3.25 6.23 0.49
CA GLY A 48 -2.86 7.49 1.09
C GLY A 48 -1.58 8.11 0.52
N TRP A 49 -1.14 7.72 -0.68
CA TRP A 49 0.13 8.17 -1.27
C TRP A 49 0.05 9.50 -2.02
N GLN A 50 -1.15 9.96 -2.38
CA GLN A 50 -1.40 11.02 -3.37
C GLN A 50 -0.78 12.36 -2.97
N GLU A 51 -0.80 12.67 -1.68
CA GLU A 51 -0.28 13.93 -1.12
C GLU A 51 1.14 13.80 -0.54
N LEU A 52 1.69 12.59 -0.50
CA LEU A 52 2.99 12.33 0.12
C LEU A 52 4.14 12.69 -0.83
N LYS A 53 5.23 13.16 -0.22
CA LYS A 53 6.44 13.60 -0.90
C LYS A 53 7.65 12.87 -0.31
N ALA A 54 8.70 12.71 -1.10
CA ALA A 54 9.93 12.08 -0.62
C ALA A 54 10.57 12.92 0.50
N VAL A 55 10.84 12.28 1.63
CA VAL A 55 11.52 12.86 2.81
C VAL A 55 12.73 11.99 3.12
N GLU A 56 13.81 12.62 3.61
CA GLU A 56 15.04 11.93 3.96
C GLU A 56 14.79 10.99 5.15
N GLY A 57 15.23 9.74 5.03
CA GLY A 57 15.06 8.71 6.05
C GLY A 57 13.63 8.17 6.19
N GLU A 58 12.66 8.68 5.42
CA GLU A 58 11.25 8.30 5.55
C GLU A 58 10.70 7.66 4.27
N HIS A 59 10.08 6.49 4.42
CA HIS A 59 9.50 5.74 3.29
C HIS A 59 8.26 6.42 2.69
N GLN A 60 7.50 7.17 3.50
CA GLN A 60 6.32 7.94 3.07
C GLN A 60 5.24 7.05 2.40
N THR A 61 4.96 5.90 3.02
CA THR A 61 4.11 4.84 2.46
C THR A 61 2.63 4.91 2.86
N GLY A 62 2.15 6.06 3.38
CA GLY A 62 0.73 6.26 3.69
C GLY A 62 0.19 5.23 4.67
N ASN A 63 -0.94 4.62 4.32
CA ASN A 63 -1.59 3.56 5.12
C ASN A 63 -0.91 2.19 4.95
N PHE A 64 0.38 2.20 4.63
CA PHE A 64 1.24 1.03 4.56
C PHE A 64 2.53 1.26 5.35
N THR A 65 3.06 0.18 5.91
CA THR A 65 4.36 0.13 6.56
C THR A 65 5.33 -0.66 5.68
N ALA A 66 6.49 -0.05 5.36
CA ALA A 66 7.60 -0.75 4.73
C ALA A 66 8.41 -1.53 5.78
N ILE A 67 8.69 -2.80 5.51
CA ILE A 67 9.46 -3.69 6.39
C ILE A 67 10.52 -4.39 5.54
N SER A 68 11.78 -4.37 5.98
CA SER A 68 12.87 -5.10 5.33
C SER A 68 13.38 -6.17 6.27
N VAL A 69 13.20 -7.44 5.90
CA VAL A 69 13.69 -8.59 6.70
C VAL A 69 15.13 -8.94 6.31
N LYS A 70 15.52 -8.68 5.06
CA LYS A 70 16.87 -8.96 4.54
C LYS A 70 17.49 -7.74 3.86
N GLY A 71 18.57 -7.26 4.47
CA GLY A 71 19.32 -6.08 4.03
C GLY A 71 18.65 -4.78 4.47
N GLU A 72 19.42 -3.71 4.50
CA GLU A 72 18.89 -2.39 4.84
C GLU A 72 18.43 -1.67 3.58
N PRO A 73 17.26 -1.00 3.60
CA PRO A 73 16.85 -0.13 2.51
C PRO A 73 17.79 1.08 2.44
N VAL A 74 18.03 1.59 1.24
CA VAL A 74 19.00 2.66 0.99
C VAL A 74 18.32 3.78 0.22
N GLN A 75 18.52 5.00 0.66
CA GLN A 75 18.07 6.22 0.00
C GLN A 75 19.29 7.02 -0.48
N SER A 76 19.24 7.54 -1.70
CA SER A 76 20.27 8.47 -2.20
C SER A 76 20.00 9.91 -1.75
N ASP A 77 20.99 10.78 -1.88
CA ASP A 77 20.96 12.19 -1.45
C ASP A 77 19.78 13.00 -2.03
N ASN A 78 19.30 12.64 -3.23
CA ASN A 78 18.10 13.22 -3.82
C ASN A 78 16.79 12.65 -3.26
N LYS A 79 16.83 11.95 -2.12
CA LYS A 79 15.72 11.33 -1.39
C LYS A 79 15.03 10.20 -2.15
N LYS A 80 15.63 9.71 -3.24
CA LYS A 80 15.13 8.55 -3.98
C LYS A 80 15.61 7.26 -3.31
N TRP A 81 14.70 6.31 -3.11
CA TRP A 81 15.08 4.97 -2.68
C TRP A 81 15.83 4.24 -3.79
N THR A 82 17.04 3.77 -3.48
CA THR A 82 17.91 2.96 -4.36
C THR A 82 17.91 1.50 -3.95
N SER A 83 17.41 1.17 -2.75
CA SER A 83 16.91 -0.16 -2.43
C SER A 83 15.76 -0.10 -1.41
N GLY A 84 14.80 -1.03 -1.50
CA GLY A 84 13.63 -1.08 -0.63
C GLY A 84 12.40 -0.38 -1.20
N TRP A 85 11.34 -0.32 -0.37
CA TRP A 85 10.10 0.38 -0.68
C TRP A 85 10.23 1.89 -0.43
N GLY A 86 9.51 2.71 -1.19
CA GLY A 86 9.32 4.11 -0.80
C GLY A 86 8.54 4.94 -1.81
N ASN A 87 8.06 6.09 -1.37
CA ASN A 87 7.20 6.96 -2.13
C ASN A 87 7.95 7.66 -3.27
N TRP A 88 7.42 7.56 -4.50
CA TRP A 88 8.01 8.19 -5.67
C TRP A 88 6.96 8.54 -6.72
N SER A 89 7.40 9.19 -7.79
CA SER A 89 6.56 9.43 -8.96
C SER A 89 6.46 8.16 -9.80
N VAL A 90 5.23 7.79 -10.16
CA VAL A 90 4.92 6.60 -10.96
C VAL A 90 4.02 6.99 -12.14
N ASN A 91 4.09 6.22 -13.22
CA ASN A 91 3.22 6.41 -14.37
C ASN A 91 1.88 5.73 -14.13
N GLY A 92 0.82 6.51 -14.03
CA GLY A 92 -0.55 6.03 -13.91
C GLY A 92 -1.05 5.24 -15.10
N LYS A 93 -2.21 4.59 -14.95
CA LYS A 93 -2.88 3.92 -16.08
C LYS A 93 -3.26 4.82 -17.24
N ASP A 94 -3.41 6.11 -16.96
CA ASP A 94 -3.66 7.20 -17.90
C ASP A 94 -2.39 7.77 -18.54
N GLY A 95 -1.22 7.20 -18.22
CA GLY A 95 0.10 7.65 -18.69
C GLY A 95 0.66 8.86 -17.94
N ASN A 96 -0.16 9.54 -17.13
CA ASN A 96 0.25 10.71 -16.36
C ASN A 96 1.08 10.32 -15.13
N SER A 97 2.03 11.18 -14.78
CA SER A 97 2.78 11.05 -13.53
C SER A 97 1.87 11.30 -12.32
N LYS A 98 1.87 10.38 -11.36
CA LYS A 98 1.17 10.50 -10.06
C LYS A 98 2.07 10.04 -8.92
N ARG A 99 1.67 10.31 -7.68
CA ARG A 99 2.35 9.73 -6.51
C ARG A 99 1.96 8.26 -6.32
N GLY A 100 2.93 7.47 -5.91
CA GLY A 100 2.80 6.07 -5.60
C GLY A 100 4.03 5.58 -4.86
N VAL A 101 4.28 4.28 -4.86
CA VAL A 101 5.47 3.70 -4.24
C VAL A 101 6.25 2.84 -5.23
N ILE A 102 7.56 2.79 -5.02
CA ILE A 102 8.48 1.96 -5.78
C ILE A 102 9.14 0.94 -4.87
N MET A 103 9.35 -0.26 -5.38
CA MET A 103 10.25 -1.26 -4.81
C MET A 103 11.48 -1.35 -5.69
N VAL A 104 12.64 -1.03 -5.13
CA VAL A 104 13.94 -1.20 -5.79
C VAL A 104 14.68 -2.39 -5.16
N PRO A 105 14.74 -3.55 -5.82
CA PRO A 105 15.34 -4.76 -5.25
C PRO A 105 16.88 -4.84 -5.41
N ASN A 106 17.59 -3.71 -5.43
CA ASN A 106 19.01 -3.60 -5.82
C ASN A 106 20.00 -4.20 -4.78
N ARG A 107 19.83 -5.48 -4.45
CA ARG A 107 20.54 -6.28 -3.45
C ARG A 107 20.62 -7.73 -3.95
N SER A 108 21.62 -8.50 -3.53
CA SER A 108 21.74 -9.92 -3.94
C SER A 108 20.72 -10.83 -3.26
N VAL A 109 20.26 -10.44 -2.08
CA VAL A 109 19.17 -11.08 -1.34
C VAL A 109 18.24 -9.98 -0.88
N ASN A 110 16.93 -10.23 -0.96
CA ASN A 110 15.93 -9.33 -0.47
C ASN A 110 14.73 -10.07 0.07
N ASP A 111 14.09 -9.47 1.07
CA ASP A 111 12.77 -9.85 1.56
C ASP A 111 12.12 -8.59 2.12
N ASP A 112 11.59 -7.78 1.21
CA ASP A 112 10.97 -6.49 1.50
C ASP A 112 9.45 -6.60 1.39
N TRP A 113 8.78 -6.05 2.38
CA TRP A 113 7.33 -6.05 2.52
C TRP A 113 6.80 -4.62 2.56
N LEU A 114 5.62 -4.46 2.01
CA LEU A 114 4.80 -3.27 2.18
C LEU A 114 3.43 -3.73 2.67
N VAL A 115 3.16 -3.50 3.94
CA VAL A 115 2.04 -4.10 4.68
C VAL A 115 0.99 -3.03 4.98
N SER A 116 -0.27 -3.25 4.62
CA SER A 116 -1.34 -2.28 4.87
C SER A 116 -1.66 -2.15 6.35
N GLU A 117 -2.34 -1.07 6.71
CA GLU A 117 -3.19 -1.08 7.91
C GLU A 117 -4.30 -2.14 7.80
N GLU A 118 -4.96 -2.41 8.92
CA GLU A 118 -6.07 -3.36 8.99
C GLU A 118 -7.29 -2.87 8.19
N ILE A 119 -7.95 -3.82 7.53
CA ILE A 119 -9.09 -3.58 6.64
C ILE A 119 -10.28 -4.40 7.13
N GLU A 120 -11.33 -3.70 7.53
CA GLU A 120 -12.55 -4.29 8.09
C GLU A 120 -13.55 -4.76 7.02
N LEU A 121 -13.75 -6.07 6.91
CA LEU A 121 -14.67 -6.70 5.95
C LEU A 121 -15.93 -7.28 6.60
N ALA A 122 -16.14 -7.06 7.90
CA ALA A 122 -17.29 -7.57 8.65
C ALA A 122 -18.65 -7.17 8.05
N ASP A 123 -18.79 -5.89 7.68
CA ASP A 123 -20.03 -5.31 7.15
C ASP A 123 -20.11 -5.28 5.63
N CYS A 124 -19.35 -6.14 4.95
CA CYS A 124 -19.28 -6.19 3.49
C CYS A 124 -20.05 -7.39 2.93
N LYS A 125 -20.86 -7.19 1.87
CA LYS A 125 -21.43 -8.27 1.04
C LYS A 125 -20.44 -8.73 -0.03
N LYS A 126 -19.62 -7.80 -0.51
CA LYS A 126 -18.60 -8.02 -1.53
C LYS A 126 -17.48 -7.02 -1.30
N ALA A 127 -16.23 -7.44 -1.45
CA ALA A 127 -15.09 -6.54 -1.55
C ALA A 127 -14.10 -7.01 -2.63
N ASP A 128 -13.49 -6.05 -3.29
CA ASP A 128 -12.45 -6.25 -4.30
C ASP A 128 -11.26 -5.33 -3.97
N LEU A 129 -10.05 -5.89 -3.94
CA LEU A 129 -8.79 -5.16 -3.96
C LEU A 129 -8.55 -4.67 -5.39
N VAL A 130 -8.25 -3.38 -5.54
CA VAL A 130 -7.88 -2.73 -6.79
C VAL A 130 -6.47 -2.17 -6.66
N ILE A 131 -5.63 -2.43 -7.65
CA ILE A 131 -4.22 -2.03 -7.69
C ILE A 131 -3.92 -1.47 -9.08
N GLU A 132 -3.30 -0.30 -9.19
CA GLU A 132 -2.60 0.12 -10.41
C GLU A 132 -1.11 -0.19 -10.27
N ALA A 133 -0.56 -1.07 -11.10
CA ALA A 133 0.82 -1.50 -10.97
C ALA A 133 1.52 -1.75 -12.30
N TYR A 134 2.84 -1.65 -12.28
CA TYR A 134 3.71 -2.12 -13.35
C TYR A 134 5.09 -2.49 -12.79
N SER A 135 5.86 -3.29 -13.51
CA SER A 135 7.27 -3.48 -13.23
C SER A 135 8.10 -3.34 -14.50
N LYS A 136 9.32 -2.82 -14.32
CA LYS A 136 10.32 -2.62 -15.37
C LYS A 136 11.63 -3.30 -14.97
N TYR A 137 12.47 -3.54 -15.97
CA TYR A 137 13.80 -4.15 -15.82
C TYR A 137 13.76 -5.57 -15.25
N GLY A 138 14.92 -6.20 -15.16
CA GLY A 138 15.06 -7.61 -14.81
C GLY A 138 14.56 -8.54 -15.91
N THR A 139 15.13 -9.74 -15.95
CA THR A 139 14.72 -10.84 -16.82
C THR A 139 14.42 -12.11 -16.05
N ASP A 140 14.80 -12.15 -14.77
CA ASP A 140 14.53 -13.23 -13.85
C ASP A 140 13.13 -13.09 -13.23
N SER A 141 12.40 -14.18 -13.09
CA SER A 141 11.13 -14.25 -12.36
C SER A 141 11.34 -14.37 -10.85
N ALA A 142 12.58 -14.59 -10.40
CA ALA A 142 12.94 -14.68 -8.98
C ALA A 142 12.59 -13.43 -8.16
N ASN A 143 12.29 -12.29 -8.81
CA ASN A 143 11.97 -11.01 -8.17
C ASN A 143 10.51 -10.57 -8.42
N GLU A 144 9.61 -11.51 -8.69
CA GLU A 144 8.20 -11.17 -8.89
C GLU A 144 7.53 -10.68 -7.62
N LEU A 145 6.63 -9.71 -7.79
CA LEU A 145 5.85 -9.16 -6.69
C LEU A 145 4.74 -10.14 -6.32
N LYS A 146 4.71 -10.54 -5.05
CA LYS A 146 3.60 -11.29 -4.48
C LYS A 146 2.61 -10.35 -3.81
N VAL A 147 1.32 -10.63 -3.99
CA VAL A 147 0.23 -10.01 -3.22
C VAL A 147 -0.24 -11.03 -2.20
N LEU A 148 -0.17 -10.68 -0.93
CA LEU A 148 -0.46 -11.57 0.19
C LEU A 148 -1.58 -10.97 1.03
N ILE A 149 -2.33 -11.81 1.72
CA ILE A 149 -3.37 -11.40 2.68
C ILE A 149 -3.31 -12.29 3.92
N SER A 150 -3.56 -11.68 5.07
CA SER A 150 -3.56 -12.36 6.36
C SER A 150 -4.73 -11.84 7.20
N ASP A 151 -5.34 -12.71 8.00
CA ASP A 151 -6.34 -12.38 9.02
C ASP A 151 -5.81 -12.56 10.45
N ASN A 152 -4.50 -12.81 10.60
CA ASN A 152 -3.86 -13.02 11.89
C ASN A 152 -2.53 -12.24 12.06
N TYR A 153 -2.24 -11.29 11.16
CA TYR A 153 -1.08 -10.42 11.26
C TYR A 153 -1.17 -9.53 12.51
N ASN A 154 -0.11 -9.52 13.31
CA ASN A 154 -0.04 -8.81 14.59
C ASN A 154 1.19 -7.89 14.69
N GLY A 155 1.77 -7.51 13.56
CA GLY A 155 2.99 -6.69 13.50
C GLY A 155 4.26 -7.44 13.12
N ASP A 156 4.21 -8.77 13.04
CA ASP A 156 5.33 -9.62 12.61
C ASP A 156 4.99 -10.37 11.32
N VAL A 157 5.72 -10.06 10.24
CA VAL A 157 5.52 -10.67 8.92
C VAL A 157 5.97 -12.13 8.85
N GLU A 158 6.90 -12.55 9.71
CA GLU A 158 7.45 -13.92 9.73
C GLU A 158 6.56 -14.87 10.56
N ALA A 159 5.83 -14.34 11.55
CA ALA A 159 4.91 -15.13 12.39
C ALA A 159 3.49 -15.27 11.82
N ALA A 160 3.08 -14.36 10.92
CA ALA A 160 1.74 -14.36 10.34
C ALA A 160 1.53 -15.47 9.29
N GLN A 161 0.28 -15.90 9.13
CA GLN A 161 -0.13 -16.81 8.06
C GLN A 161 -0.59 -15.99 6.86
N TRP A 162 0.00 -16.24 5.69
CA TRP A 162 -0.25 -15.49 4.47
C TRP A 162 -0.82 -16.38 3.39
N ASP A 163 -2.01 -16.02 2.90
CA ASP A 163 -2.56 -16.55 1.67
C ASP A 163 -2.07 -15.69 0.49
N GLU A 164 -1.58 -16.34 -0.57
CA GLU A 164 -1.20 -15.63 -1.80
C GLU A 164 -2.44 -15.34 -2.65
N LEU A 165 -2.60 -14.06 -3.01
CA LEU A 165 -3.64 -13.58 -3.92
C LEU A 165 -3.09 -13.57 -5.34
N TRP A 166 -3.67 -14.39 -6.21
CA TRP A 166 -3.27 -14.41 -7.61
C TRP A 166 -3.50 -13.05 -8.28
N MET A 167 -2.46 -12.56 -8.96
CA MET A 167 -2.48 -11.34 -9.73
C MET A 167 -1.84 -11.59 -11.10
N GLU A 168 -2.52 -11.16 -12.17
CA GLU A 168 -1.93 -11.19 -13.51
C GLU A 168 -0.62 -10.39 -13.56
N SER A 169 0.34 -10.89 -14.34
CA SER A 169 1.64 -10.24 -14.49
C SER A 169 1.53 -8.77 -14.85
N ILE A 170 2.39 -7.97 -14.24
CA ILE A 170 2.53 -6.52 -14.43
C ILE A 170 3.88 -6.17 -15.08
N HIS A 171 4.61 -7.17 -15.56
CA HIS A 171 5.97 -7.01 -16.07
C HIS A 171 6.04 -6.43 -17.48
N LYS A 172 7.08 -5.62 -17.73
CA LYS A 172 7.35 -4.95 -19.02
C LYS A 172 6.22 -4.03 -19.50
N GLN A 173 5.51 -3.42 -18.56
CA GLN A 173 4.52 -2.40 -18.87
C GLN A 173 5.16 -1.01 -18.83
N ASN A 174 4.77 -0.14 -19.77
CA ASN A 174 5.31 1.23 -19.85
C ASN A 174 4.66 2.18 -18.83
N GLN A 175 3.43 1.86 -18.42
CA GLN A 175 2.58 2.58 -17.48
C GLN A 175 1.77 1.58 -16.65
N ALA A 176 1.11 2.04 -15.59
CA ALA A 176 0.35 1.14 -14.73
C ALA A 176 -0.80 0.45 -15.45
N VAL A 177 -1.05 -0.80 -15.07
CA VAL A 177 -2.24 -1.57 -15.45
C VAL A 177 -3.08 -1.82 -14.20
N GLU A 178 -4.40 -1.73 -14.34
CA GLU A 178 -5.31 -2.02 -13.23
C GLU A 178 -5.42 -3.54 -13.04
N ARG A 179 -5.33 -3.98 -11.79
CA ARG A 179 -5.57 -5.35 -11.34
C ARG A 179 -6.67 -5.33 -10.29
N LYS A 180 -7.57 -6.30 -10.39
CA LYS A 180 -8.71 -6.44 -9.48
C LYS A 180 -8.76 -7.86 -8.96
N ILE A 181 -8.77 -8.00 -7.64
CA ILE A 181 -8.74 -9.29 -6.96
C ILE A 181 -9.92 -9.36 -6.00
N SER A 182 -10.71 -10.44 -6.07
CA SER A 182 -11.84 -10.61 -5.17
C SER A 182 -11.38 -11.02 -3.77
N LEU A 183 -11.92 -10.38 -2.74
CA LEU A 183 -11.64 -10.71 -1.33
C LEU A 183 -12.74 -11.58 -0.71
N LYS A 184 -13.56 -12.24 -1.53
CA LYS A 184 -14.74 -13.00 -1.09
C LYS A 184 -14.45 -14.02 0.02
N LYS A 185 -13.27 -14.68 -0.02
CA LYS A 185 -12.84 -15.68 0.99
C LYS A 185 -12.72 -15.08 2.41
N TYR A 186 -12.54 -13.77 2.53
CA TYR A 186 -12.27 -13.06 3.79
C TYR A 186 -13.42 -12.19 4.27
N MET A 187 -14.61 -12.30 3.66
CA MET A 187 -15.79 -11.58 4.14
C MET A 187 -16.11 -11.98 5.58
N GLY A 188 -16.42 -11.01 6.43
CA GLY A 188 -16.64 -11.27 7.86
C GLY A 188 -15.40 -11.19 8.75
N LYS A 189 -14.22 -10.87 8.19
CA LYS A 189 -12.95 -10.80 8.91
C LYS A 189 -12.33 -9.40 8.84
N SER A 190 -11.41 -9.11 9.76
CA SER A 190 -10.42 -8.05 9.64
C SER A 190 -9.17 -8.65 8.96
N VAL A 191 -8.61 -7.95 7.98
CA VAL A 191 -7.47 -8.47 7.20
C VAL A 191 -6.42 -7.40 6.97
N VAL A 192 -5.18 -7.85 6.74
CA VAL A 192 -4.07 -7.04 6.26
C VAL A 192 -3.63 -7.57 4.90
N ILE A 193 -3.31 -6.66 3.98
CA ILE A 193 -2.81 -6.96 2.64
C ILE A 193 -1.34 -6.55 2.57
N ALA A 194 -0.48 -7.40 2.02
CA ALA A 194 0.93 -7.11 1.85
C ALA A 194 1.41 -7.30 0.41
N PHE A 195 2.35 -6.45 0.01
CA PHE A 195 3.13 -6.59 -1.22
C PHE A 195 4.53 -7.04 -0.84
N ARG A 196 4.92 -8.25 -1.24
CA ARG A 196 6.22 -8.83 -0.90
C ARG A 196 7.09 -8.94 -2.14
N SER A 197 8.29 -8.39 -2.06
CA SER A 197 9.36 -8.58 -3.04
C SER A 197 10.47 -9.38 -2.37
N ILE A 198 10.59 -10.64 -2.77
CA ILE A 198 11.58 -11.58 -2.24
C ILE A 198 12.44 -12.10 -3.39
N HIS A 199 13.74 -12.20 -3.16
CA HIS A 199 14.66 -12.87 -4.08
C HIS A 199 15.95 -13.29 -3.38
N SER A 200 16.64 -14.28 -3.95
CA SER A 200 17.98 -14.67 -3.52
C SER A 200 18.79 -15.13 -4.73
N GLY A 201 19.86 -14.40 -5.04
CA GLY A 201 20.70 -14.69 -6.19
C GLY A 201 22.15 -14.29 -5.98
N LYS A 202 23.03 -14.76 -6.87
CA LYS A 202 24.47 -14.52 -6.77
C LYS A 202 24.92 -13.17 -7.36
N SER A 203 24.05 -12.47 -8.10
CA SER A 203 24.39 -11.23 -8.82
C SER A 203 23.22 -10.28 -8.96
N VAL A 204 23.39 -9.03 -8.51
CA VAL A 204 22.37 -7.97 -8.58
C VAL A 204 21.90 -7.66 -10.00
N LYS A 205 22.68 -7.98 -11.05
CA LYS A 205 22.41 -7.58 -12.44
C LYS A 205 21.06 -8.05 -12.98
N ASN A 206 20.61 -9.23 -12.58
CA ASN A 206 19.32 -9.80 -13.00
C ASN A 206 18.20 -9.55 -11.96
N MET A 207 18.58 -9.09 -10.77
CA MET A 207 17.69 -8.83 -9.63
C MET A 207 17.25 -7.37 -9.57
N THR A 208 17.07 -6.75 -10.75
CA THR A 208 16.80 -5.31 -10.90
C THR A 208 15.34 -4.97 -11.17
N ARG A 209 14.41 -5.95 -11.06
CA ARG A 209 12.99 -5.74 -11.39
C ARG A 209 12.36 -4.72 -10.45
N THR A 210 12.32 -3.46 -10.87
CA THR A 210 11.67 -2.40 -10.10
C THR A 210 10.17 -2.51 -10.27
N THR A 211 9.46 -2.54 -9.15
CA THR A 211 8.00 -2.56 -9.13
C THR A 211 7.46 -1.20 -8.72
N PHE A 212 6.35 -0.80 -9.33
CA PHE A 212 5.70 0.49 -9.13
C PHE A 212 4.24 0.22 -8.82
N LEU A 213 3.73 0.83 -7.74
CA LEU A 213 2.34 0.73 -7.30
C LEU A 213 1.71 2.11 -7.17
N SER A 214 0.42 2.21 -7.47
CA SER A 214 -0.43 3.38 -7.20
C SER A 214 -1.89 2.95 -7.06
N ASN A 215 -2.73 3.83 -6.48
CA ASN A 215 -4.17 3.66 -6.41
C ASN A 215 -4.57 2.28 -5.85
N VAL A 216 -3.86 1.85 -4.80
CA VAL A 216 -4.20 0.63 -4.08
C VAL A 216 -5.37 0.95 -3.17
N LYS A 217 -6.48 0.24 -3.35
CA LYS A 217 -7.69 0.43 -2.56
C LYS A 217 -8.51 -0.82 -2.44
N VAL A 218 -9.28 -0.91 -1.36
CA VAL A 218 -10.34 -1.91 -1.23
C VAL A 218 -11.68 -1.24 -1.45
N THR A 219 -12.41 -1.77 -2.42
CA THR A 219 -13.77 -1.31 -2.71
C THR A 219 -14.78 -2.35 -2.30
N ALA A 220 -15.88 -1.95 -1.67
CA ALA A 220 -16.86 -2.87 -1.11
C ALA A 220 -18.31 -2.44 -1.34
N ILE A 221 -19.22 -3.40 -1.27
CA ILE A 221 -20.67 -3.17 -1.15
C ILE A 221 -21.04 -3.55 0.27
N ARG A 222 -21.58 -2.58 1.04
CA ARG A 222 -21.95 -2.80 2.45
C ARG A 222 -23.20 -3.69 2.59
N LYS A 223 -23.28 -4.41 3.71
CA LYS A 223 -24.41 -5.25 4.12
C LYS A 223 -25.68 -4.45 4.26
#